data_AF-A0A4Q3YUK0-F1
#
_entry.id   AF-A0A4Q3YUK0-F1
#
_cell.length_a   1.000
_cell.length_b   1.000
_cell.length_c   1.000
_cell.angle_alpha   90.00
_cell.angle_beta   90.00
_cell.angle_gamma   90.00
#
_symmetry.space_group_name_H-M   'P 1'
#
loop_
_entity.id
_entity.type
_entity.pdbx_description
1 polymer ?
#
loop_
_entity_poly.entity_id
_entity_poly.type
_entity_poly.pdbx_seq_one_letter_code
_entity_poly.pdbx_strand_id
1 'polypeptide(L)' 'MATMYADNHKMSGEQAAILQDLCEKTGHPFDDQMSANKADELIEELSTKVEGTELPGER' A
#
# COMPACT_ATOMS: atom_id res chain seq x y z
N MET A 1 11.31 23.93 8.00
CA MET A 1 10.66 22.61 7.84
C MET A 1 9.79 22.65 6.60
N ALA A 2 9.66 21.52 5.91
CA ALA A 2 8.89 21.26 4.68
C ALA A 2 9.62 21.51 3.34
N THR A 3 10.56 20.63 3.00
CA THR A 3 10.67 20.19 1.60
C THR A 3 9.48 19.29 1.33
N MET A 4 8.44 19.86 0.74
CA MET A 4 7.31 19.16 0.17
C MET A 4 7.88 18.25 -0.92
N TYR A 5 8.10 16.98 -0.56
CA TYR A 5 8.64 15.92 -1.42
C TYR A 5 7.64 15.68 -2.56
N ALA A 6 7.73 16.49 -3.62
CA ALA A 6 7.24 16.12 -4.94
C ALA A 6 8.15 15.03 -5.48
N ASP A 7 8.17 13.91 -4.77
CA ASP A 7 9.00 12.76 -5.02
C ASP A 7 8.29 11.92 -6.07
N ASN A 8 8.54 12.27 -7.32
CA ASN A 8 8.26 11.41 -8.47
C ASN A 8 9.31 10.27 -8.53
N HIS A 9 9.89 9.83 -7.40
CA HIS A 9 10.69 8.60 -7.44
C HIS A 9 9.77 7.40 -7.56
N LYS A 10 10.33 6.39 -8.21
CA LYS A 10 9.77 5.05 -8.24
C LYS A 10 9.60 4.54 -6.81
N MET A 11 8.62 3.66 -6.64
CA MET A 11 8.40 2.94 -5.39
C MET A 11 9.71 2.37 -4.83
N SER A 12 9.95 2.57 -3.54
CA SER A 12 11.09 1.96 -2.85
C SER A 12 10.91 0.45 -2.75
N GLY A 13 12.01 -0.33 -2.72
CA GLY A 13 11.94 -1.79 -2.60
C GLY A 13 11.21 -2.28 -1.34
N GLU A 14 11.23 -1.48 -0.25
CA GLU A 14 10.47 -1.79 0.96
C GLU A 14 8.97 -1.58 0.76
N GLN A 15 8.56 -0.46 0.16
CA GLN A 15 7.16 -0.22 -0.21
C GLN A 15 6.66 -1.26 -1.21
N ALA A 16 7.51 -1.68 -2.16
CA ALA A 16 7.20 -2.74 -3.11
C ALA A 16 6.86 -4.06 -2.43
N ALA A 17 7.68 -4.46 -1.45
CA ALA A 17 7.46 -5.69 -0.69
C ALA A 17 6.17 -5.64 0.14
N ILE A 18 5.92 -4.51 0.81
CA ILE A 18 4.69 -4.32 1.60
C ILE A 18 3.45 -4.34 0.70
N LEU A 19 3.48 -3.57 -0.39
CA LEU A 19 2.37 -3.48 -1.33
C LEU A 19 2.11 -4.82 -2.03
N GLN A 20 3.17 -5.56 -2.39
CA GLN A 20 3.04 -6.89 -2.97
C GLN A 20 2.30 -7.86 -2.04
N ASP A 21 2.69 -7.94 -0.76
CA ASP A 21 2.02 -8.78 0.23
C ASP A 21 0.54 -8.39 0.42
N LEU A 22 0.26 -7.09 0.49
CA LEU A 22 -1.11 -6.58 0.60
C LEU A 22 -1.94 -6.87 -0.67
N CYS A 23 -1.36 -6.72 -1.85
CA CYS A 23 -1.98 -7.07 -3.13
C CYS A 23 -2.34 -8.56 -3.17
N GLU A 24 -1.42 -9.45 -2.75
CA GLU A 24 -1.66 -10.89 -2.69
C GLU A 24 -2.80 -11.24 -1.72
N LYS A 25 -2.82 -10.64 -0.53
CA LYS A 25 -3.87 -10.87 0.49
C LYS A 25 -5.25 -10.40 0.06
N THR A 26 -5.32 -9.29 -0.68
CA THR A 26 -6.58 -8.66 -1.10
C THR A 26 -7.04 -9.07 -2.49
N GLY A 27 -6.22 -9.84 -3.23
CA GLY A 27 -6.44 -10.18 -4.63
C GLY A 27 -6.32 -8.99 -5.59
N HIS A 28 -5.61 -7.93 -5.17
CA HIS A 28 -5.41 -6.73 -5.96
C HIS A 28 -4.22 -6.89 -6.93
N PRO A 29 -4.28 -6.41 -8.18
CA PRO A 29 -3.11 -6.40 -9.05
C PRO A 29 -2.01 -5.51 -8.47
N PHE A 30 -0.79 -6.05 -8.44
CA PHE A 30 0.43 -5.32 -8.10
C PHE A 30 1.04 -4.71 -9.36
N ASP A 31 1.42 -3.43 -9.31
CA ASP A 31 2.09 -2.72 -10.40
C ASP A 31 3.41 -2.10 -9.91
N ASP A 32 4.53 -2.65 -10.37
CA ASP A 32 5.88 -2.21 -9.99
C ASP A 32 6.28 -0.86 -10.61
N GLN A 33 5.52 -0.39 -11.60
CA GLN A 33 5.82 0.85 -12.31
C GLN A 33 5.20 2.09 -11.65
N MET A 34 4.42 1.92 -10.58
CA MET A 34 3.80 3.03 -9.87
C MET A 34 4.79 3.88 -9.08
N SER A 35 4.47 5.17 -8.91
CA SER A 35 5.27 6.10 -8.10
C SER A 35 5.13 5.78 -6.61
N ALA A 36 6.14 6.13 -5.81
CA ALA A 36 6.14 5.92 -4.36
C ALA A 36 4.91 6.51 -3.66
N ASN A 37 4.44 7.69 -4.08
CA ASN A 37 3.21 8.29 -3.54
C ASN A 37 1.97 7.42 -3.79
N LYS A 38 1.87 6.80 -4.97
CA LYS A 38 0.72 5.95 -5.30
C LYS A 38 0.77 4.62 -4.54
N ALA A 39 1.98 4.09 -4.35
CA ALA A 39 2.21 2.93 -3.53
C ALA A 39 1.77 3.18 -2.08
N ASP A 40 2.11 4.34 -1.51
CA ASP A 40 1.73 4.72 -0.14
C ASP A 40 0.20 4.75 0.03
N GLU A 41 -0.51 5.43 -0.87
CA GLU A 41 -1.98 5.47 -0.85
C GLU A 41 -2.60 4.06 -0.93
N LEU A 42 -2.05 3.19 -1.78
CA LEU A 42 -2.53 1.82 -1.93
C LEU A 42 -2.19 0.96 -0.72
N ILE A 43 -1.01 1.14 -0.12
CA ILE A 43 -0.63 0.43 1.11
C ILE A 43 -1.61 0.78 2.23
N GLU A 44 -1.93 2.07 2.44
CA GLU A 44 -2.90 2.48 3.45
C GLU A 44 -4.30 1.89 3.19
N GLU A 45 -4.77 1.93 1.94
CA GLU A 45 -6.08 1.40 1.55
C GLU A 45 -6.16 -0.13 1.75
N LEU A 46 -5.17 -0.85 1.24
CA LEU A 46 -5.13 -2.31 1.31
C LEU A 46 -4.86 -2.79 2.73
N SER A 47 -4.01 -2.10 3.51
CA SER A 47 -3.80 -2.42 4.93
C SER A 47 -5.10 -2.26 5.72
N THR A 48 -5.82 -1.15 5.52
CA THR A 48 -7.14 -0.94 6.15
C THR A 48 -8.13 -2.04 5.77
N LYS A 49 -8.10 -2.50 4.52
CA LYS A 49 -8.97 -3.59 4.05
C LYS A 49 -8.61 -4.93 4.69
N VAL A 50 -7.31 -5.24 4.82
CA VAL A 50 -6.82 -6.47 5.47
C VAL A 50 -7.15 -6.45 6.96
N GLU A 51 -6.81 -5.38 7.69
CA GLU A 51 -7.14 -5.23 9.11
C GLU A 51 -8.66 -5.22 9.34
N GLY A 52 -9.42 -4.56 8.45
CA GLY A 52 -10.88 -4.51 8.50
C GLY A 52 -11.55 -5.86 8.22
N THR A 53 -10.89 -6.79 7.54
CA THR A 53 -11.39 -8.16 7.37
C THR A 53 -11.21 -9.05 8.59
N GLU A 54 -10.43 -8.62 9.60
CA GLU A 54 -10.14 -9.40 10.81
C GLU A 54 -11.05 -9.07 12.02
N LEU A 55 -12.11 -8.29 11.83
CA LEU A 55 -13.14 -8.10 12.87
C LEU A 55 -14.45 -8.81 12.52
N PRO A 56 -14.58 -10.14 12.74
CA PRO A 56 -15.86 -10.69 13.13
C PRO A 56 -16.16 -10.19 14.56
N GLY A 57 -16.81 -9.03 14.63
CA GLY A 57 -17.58 -8.66 15.81
C GLY A 57 -18.58 -9.77 16.11
N GLU A 58 -18.44 -10.36 17.30
CA GLU A 58 -19.53 -10.63 18.23
C GLU A 58 -20.88 -11.03 17.59
N ARG A 59 -21.12 -12.34 17.45
CA ARG A 59 -22.46 -12.93 17.64
C ARG A 59 -22.36 -14.29 18.31
#